data_AF-A0A2Z3UHU6-F1
#
_entry.id   AF-A0A2Z3UHU6-F1
#
_cell.length_a   1.000
_cell.length_b   1.000
_cell.length_c   1.000
_cell.angle_alpha   90.00
_cell.angle_beta   90.00
_cell.angle_gamma   90.00
#
_symmetry.space_group_name_H-M   'P 1'
#
loop_
_entity.id
_entity.type
_entity.pdbx_description
1 polymer ?
#
loop_
_entity_poly.entity_id
_entity_poly.type
_entity_poly.pdbx_seq_one_letter_code
_entity_poly.pdbx_strand_id
1 'polypeptide(L)'
;MMVVAVALGAAGAATADAEGRHGSRGLIQVSPPPAGPWPQDGVFDIFLCMDGNTLNSCRKRAITPKQKRTIEARLRAMPKVAEVRFESRKEAYANFRKQNADNKILLSAIQVEDMPESFKGRLYRRADIVPIRSTFEKMAGVSNVFTLGGSFWKGKADVEIALCGPAEASGTCDGHDGAAPWDKERIEARLGTVEGVEKVYFEDSEHAAKVFSFWWMRKASDPQGFSESYYVKLADPGDAQVLIDTVKVMSGVSSARTVGEGW
;
A
#
# COMPACT_ATOMS: atom_id res chain seq x y z
N MET A 1 -12.05 85.49 26.34
CA MET A 1 -12.99 85.54 25.20
C MET A 1 -13.45 84.13 24.92
N MET A 2 -14.76 83.90 25.06
CA MET A 2 -15.47 82.69 24.62
C MET A 2 -15.31 82.49 23.11
N VAL A 3 -15.19 81.24 22.65
CA VAL A 3 -16.11 80.68 21.66
C VAL A 3 -16.26 79.18 21.96
N VAL A 4 -17.49 78.81 22.28
CA VAL A 4 -18.00 77.44 22.36
C VAL A 4 -18.34 76.99 20.94
N ALA A 5 -17.90 75.81 20.53
CA ALA A 5 -18.41 75.14 19.34
C ALA A 5 -19.01 73.79 19.75
N VAL A 6 -20.33 73.71 19.69
CA VAL A 6 -21.12 72.49 19.80
C VAL A 6 -21.22 71.89 18.39
N ALA A 7 -20.87 70.63 18.23
CA ALA A 7 -21.24 69.83 17.07
C ALA A 7 -22.01 68.59 17.53
N LEU A 8 -23.15 68.38 16.89
CA LEU A 8 -24.13 67.33 17.11
C LEU A 8 -23.61 65.96 16.67
N GLY A 9 -24.19 64.92 17.27
CA GLY A 9 -23.68 63.56 17.27
C GLY A 9 -24.04 62.69 16.07
N ALA A 10 -23.60 61.44 16.17
CA ALA A 10 -24.29 60.26 15.66
C ALA A 10 -23.77 59.04 16.44
N ALA A 11 -24.68 58.29 17.06
CA ALA A 11 -24.40 56.97 17.60
C ALA A 11 -24.14 56.02 16.43
N GLY A 12 -22.89 55.56 16.30
CA GLY A 12 -22.52 54.48 15.39
C GLY A 12 -22.60 53.15 16.12
N ALA A 13 -23.50 52.30 15.66
CA ALA A 13 -23.71 50.94 16.15
C ALA A 13 -22.44 50.09 16.02
N ALA A 14 -22.27 49.17 16.97
CA ALA A 14 -21.29 48.10 16.89
C ALA A 14 -21.55 47.23 15.65
N THR A 15 -20.54 47.12 14.80
CA THR A 15 -20.31 45.93 13.99
C THR A 15 -18.94 45.42 14.38
N ALA A 16 -18.93 44.33 15.17
CA ALA A 16 -17.75 43.51 15.28
C ALA A 16 -17.53 42.87 13.91
N ASP A 17 -16.58 43.40 13.14
CA ASP A 17 -16.07 42.70 11.98
C ASP A 17 -15.40 41.42 12.47
N ALA A 18 -16.14 40.32 12.35
CA ALA A 18 -15.59 38.98 12.27
C ALA A 18 -14.90 38.84 10.91
N GLU A 19 -13.83 39.61 10.70
CA GLU A 19 -12.99 39.47 9.53
C GLU A 19 -12.14 38.22 9.71
N GLY A 20 -12.40 37.28 8.81
CA GLY A 20 -11.97 35.90 8.90
C GLY A 20 -10.47 35.76 9.13
N ARG A 21 -10.13 34.88 10.06
CA ARG A 21 -8.93 34.05 9.94
C ARG A 21 -9.08 33.17 8.69
N HIS A 22 -8.91 33.76 7.50
CA HIS A 22 -8.34 33.03 6.37
C HIS A 22 -6.87 32.82 6.73
N GLY A 23 -6.64 31.82 7.60
CA GLY A 23 -5.33 31.24 7.73
C GLY A 23 -4.91 30.82 6.33
N SER A 24 -3.79 31.34 5.87
CA SER A 24 -3.08 30.85 4.70
C SER A 24 -3.00 29.33 4.86
N ARG A 25 -3.85 28.58 4.15
CA ARG A 25 -3.72 27.11 4.07
C ARG A 25 -2.36 26.90 3.40
N GLY A 26 -1.35 26.68 4.22
CA GLY A 26 0.02 26.52 3.77
C GLY A 26 0.09 25.40 2.73
N LEU A 27 0.85 25.63 1.66
CA LEU A 27 1.23 24.57 0.74
C LEU A 27 1.76 23.40 1.57
N ILE A 28 1.26 22.19 1.31
CA ILE A 28 1.71 21.02 2.04
C ILE A 28 3.19 20.79 1.77
N GLN A 29 3.96 20.57 2.83
CA GLN A 29 5.38 20.28 2.67
C GLN A 29 5.57 18.83 2.22
N VAL A 30 6.05 18.65 1.00
CA VAL A 30 6.44 17.34 0.46
C VAL A 30 7.90 17.05 0.84
N SER A 31 8.13 15.87 1.42
CA SER A 31 9.46 15.42 1.87
C SER A 31 9.98 14.27 1.01
N PRO A 32 11.31 14.07 0.90
CA PRO A 32 11.85 12.86 0.29
C PRO A 32 11.54 11.63 1.17
N PRO A 33 11.69 10.39 0.64
CA PRO A 33 11.49 9.19 1.42
C PRO A 33 12.44 9.15 2.63
N PRO A 34 12.00 8.64 3.79
CA PRO A 34 12.88 8.50 4.95
C PRO A 34 14.10 7.63 4.63
N ALA A 35 15.30 7.99 5.09
CA ALA A 35 16.49 7.18 4.82
C ALA A 35 16.40 5.73 5.39
N GLY A 36 15.56 5.51 6.40
CA GLY A 36 15.33 4.23 7.06
C GLY A 36 14.37 4.34 8.26
N PRO A 37 14.34 3.33 9.14
CA PRO A 37 15.03 2.06 9.01
C PRO A 37 14.47 1.23 7.85
N TRP A 38 15.35 0.50 7.16
CA TRP A 38 14.96 -0.51 6.18
C TRP A 38 14.48 -1.79 6.88
N PRO A 39 13.40 -2.43 6.40
CA PRO A 39 12.81 -3.60 7.06
C PRO A 39 13.79 -4.76 7.20
N GLN A 40 14.03 -5.19 8.43
CA GLN A 40 14.91 -6.32 8.69
C GLN A 40 14.20 -7.66 8.57
N ASP A 41 12.87 -7.66 8.48
CA ASP A 41 12.02 -8.83 8.38
C ASP A 41 11.79 -9.28 6.93
N GLY A 42 11.01 -10.35 6.81
CA GLY A 42 10.45 -10.84 5.55
C GLY A 42 9.14 -11.56 5.83
N VAL A 43 8.45 -11.99 4.78
CA VAL A 43 7.30 -12.89 4.90
C VAL A 43 7.48 -14.13 4.07
N PHE A 44 6.58 -15.05 4.29
CA PHE A 44 6.32 -16.17 3.43
C PHE A 44 4.82 -16.36 3.20
N ASP A 45 4.51 -16.98 2.07
CA ASP A 45 3.23 -17.60 1.74
C ASP A 45 3.50 -19.01 1.21
N ILE A 46 3.09 -20.03 1.99
CA ILE A 46 3.27 -21.44 1.67
C ILE A 46 1.94 -21.98 1.19
N PHE A 47 1.78 -22.04 -0.13
CA PHE A 47 0.59 -22.59 -0.77
C PHE A 47 0.57 -24.11 -0.63
N LEU A 48 -0.62 -24.63 -0.37
CA LEU A 48 -0.84 -26.06 -0.18
C LEU A 48 -1.22 -26.72 -1.50
N CYS A 49 -1.00 -28.03 -1.58
CA CYS A 49 -1.38 -28.81 -2.74
C CYS A 49 -2.91 -28.86 -2.91
N MET A 50 -3.35 -28.67 -4.15
CA MET A 50 -4.73 -28.86 -4.59
C MET A 50 -4.81 -30.09 -5.50
N ASP A 51 -6.02 -30.63 -5.69
CA ASP A 51 -6.23 -31.71 -6.65
C ASP A 51 -5.83 -31.27 -8.06
N GLY A 52 -5.21 -32.17 -8.82
CA GLY A 52 -4.70 -31.85 -10.16
C GLY A 52 -3.37 -31.08 -10.18
N ASN A 53 -2.82 -30.66 -9.03
CA ASN A 53 -1.54 -29.95 -9.00
C ASN A 53 -0.38 -30.85 -9.48
N THR A 54 0.27 -30.45 -10.57
CA THR A 54 1.28 -31.24 -11.27
C THR A 54 2.67 -31.17 -10.65
N LEU A 55 2.88 -30.36 -9.60
CA LEU A 55 4.15 -30.29 -8.90
C LEU A 55 4.48 -31.63 -8.22
N ASN A 56 5.75 -32.01 -8.27
CA ASN A 56 6.23 -33.31 -7.77
C ASN A 56 5.91 -33.53 -6.27
N SER A 57 5.93 -32.47 -5.46
CA SER A 57 5.56 -32.48 -4.04
C SER A 57 4.07 -32.76 -3.80
N CYS A 58 3.21 -32.47 -4.79
CA CYS A 58 1.76 -32.66 -4.72
C CYS A 58 1.28 -33.97 -5.33
N ARG A 59 2.00 -34.51 -6.32
CA ARG A 59 1.66 -35.79 -6.97
C ARG A 59 0.20 -35.84 -7.45
N LYS A 60 -0.32 -34.71 -7.97
CA LYS A 60 -1.71 -34.52 -8.42
C LYS A 60 -2.80 -34.69 -7.33
N ARG A 61 -2.42 -34.61 -6.06
CA ARG A 61 -3.34 -34.79 -4.92
C ARG A 61 -3.41 -33.54 -4.07
N ALA A 62 -4.60 -33.25 -3.55
CA ALA A 62 -4.79 -32.28 -2.49
C ALA A 62 -4.03 -32.67 -1.22
N ILE A 63 -3.71 -31.65 -0.42
CA ILE A 63 -3.10 -31.83 0.90
C ILE A 63 -4.02 -32.64 1.83
N THR A 64 -3.44 -33.58 2.59
CA THR A 64 -4.16 -34.31 3.64
C THR A 64 -4.20 -33.53 4.96
N PRO A 65 -5.19 -33.77 5.85
CA PRO A 65 -5.22 -33.15 7.17
C PRO A 65 -3.96 -33.40 8.00
N LYS A 66 -3.34 -34.58 7.85
CA LYS A 66 -2.08 -34.92 8.52
C LYS A 66 -0.92 -34.06 8.01
N GLN A 67 -0.76 -33.92 6.70
CA GLN A 67 0.28 -33.06 6.11
C GLN A 67 0.10 -31.60 6.52
N LYS A 68 -1.14 -31.09 6.50
CA LYS A 68 -1.46 -29.72 6.93
C LYS A 68 -1.02 -29.45 8.36
N ARG A 69 -1.37 -30.34 9.30
CA ARG A 69 -0.92 -30.25 10.70
C ARG A 69 0.59 -30.35 10.85
N THR A 70 1.26 -31.20 10.07
CA THR A 70 2.72 -31.31 10.09
C THR A 70 3.40 -30.02 9.63
N ILE A 71 2.91 -29.39 8.56
CA ILE A 71 3.43 -28.10 8.06
C ILE A 71 3.23 -27.01 9.11
N GLU A 72 2.03 -26.90 9.67
CA GLU A 72 1.72 -25.91 10.71
C GLU A 72 2.61 -26.08 11.95
N ALA A 73 2.70 -27.31 12.48
CA ALA A 73 3.53 -27.61 13.64
C ALA A 73 5.00 -27.28 13.37
N ARG A 74 5.49 -27.55 12.14
CA ARG A 74 6.86 -27.21 11.76
C ARG A 74 7.06 -25.70 11.72
N LEU A 75 6.13 -24.92 11.15
CA LEU A 75 6.20 -23.46 11.13
C LEU A 75 6.23 -22.88 12.55
N ARG A 76 5.32 -23.32 13.42
CA ARG A 76 5.22 -22.84 14.80
C ARG A 76 6.44 -23.20 15.66
N ALA A 77 7.11 -24.30 15.35
CA ALA A 77 8.31 -24.74 16.08
C ALA A 77 9.60 -24.01 15.65
N MET A 78 9.58 -23.19 14.59
CA MET A 78 10.77 -22.52 14.08
C MET A 78 11.01 -21.17 14.78
N PRO A 79 12.12 -20.97 15.50
CA PRO A 79 12.40 -19.71 16.22
C PRO A 79 12.51 -18.46 15.33
N LYS A 80 12.71 -18.66 14.02
CA LYS A 80 12.80 -17.58 13.02
C LYS A 80 11.44 -17.05 12.56
N VAL A 81 10.37 -17.79 12.81
CA VAL A 81 8.99 -17.42 12.43
C VAL A 81 8.41 -16.55 13.53
N ALA A 82 8.08 -15.31 13.20
CA ALA A 82 7.52 -14.34 14.12
C ALA A 82 5.99 -14.48 14.24
N GLU A 83 5.32 -14.81 13.14
CA GLU A 83 3.89 -15.05 13.11
C GLU A 83 3.56 -16.07 12.02
N VAL A 84 2.50 -16.84 12.23
CA VAL A 84 1.94 -17.74 11.23
C VAL A 84 0.43 -17.75 11.36
N ARG A 85 -0.26 -17.56 10.24
CA ARG A 85 -1.71 -17.70 10.10
C ARG A 85 -2.02 -18.66 8.97
N PHE A 86 -3.08 -19.43 9.16
CA PHE A 86 -3.67 -20.21 8.09
C PHE A 86 -4.63 -19.32 7.30
N GLU A 87 -4.59 -19.39 5.97
CA GLU A 87 -5.56 -18.77 5.07
C GLU A 87 -6.35 -19.86 4.37
N SER A 88 -7.65 -19.91 4.67
CA SER A 88 -8.60 -20.80 4.01
C SER A 88 -8.90 -20.33 2.59
N ARG A 89 -9.44 -21.22 1.76
CA ARG A 89 -9.91 -20.86 0.40
C ARG A 89 -10.88 -19.69 0.40
N LYS A 90 -11.78 -19.64 1.40
CA LYS A 90 -12.78 -18.58 1.53
C LYS A 90 -12.13 -17.24 1.84
N GLU A 91 -11.14 -17.21 2.73
CA GLU A 91 -10.37 -16.01 3.04
C GLU A 91 -9.50 -15.58 1.84
N ALA A 92 -8.83 -16.53 1.18
CA ALA A 92 -8.08 -16.29 -0.04
C ALA A 92 -8.98 -15.69 -1.15
N TYR A 93 -10.20 -16.21 -1.32
CA TYR A 93 -11.17 -15.68 -2.27
C TYR A 93 -11.63 -14.26 -1.91
N ALA A 94 -11.90 -14.00 -0.63
CA ALA A 94 -12.26 -12.66 -0.18
C ALA A 94 -11.13 -11.65 -0.44
N ASN A 95 -9.89 -12.03 -0.15
CA ASN A 95 -8.70 -11.22 -0.43
C ASN A 95 -8.50 -11.02 -1.94
N PHE A 96 -8.66 -12.07 -2.74
CA PHE A 96 -8.59 -12.02 -4.19
C PHE A 96 -9.62 -11.03 -4.76
N ARG A 97 -10.87 -11.09 -4.29
CA ARG A 97 -11.92 -10.16 -4.72
C ARG A 97 -11.62 -8.71 -4.35
N LYS A 98 -11.04 -8.49 -3.18
CA LYS A 98 -10.62 -7.15 -2.73
C LYS A 98 -9.51 -6.59 -3.62
N GLN A 99 -8.46 -7.38 -3.89
CA GLN A 99 -7.31 -6.97 -4.69
C GLN A 99 -7.66 -6.75 -6.18
N ASN A 100 -8.71 -7.40 -6.66
CA ASN A 100 -9.12 -7.35 -8.06
C ASN A 100 -10.50 -6.68 -8.22
N ALA A 101 -10.87 -5.77 -7.30
CA ALA A 101 -12.20 -5.17 -7.24
C ALA A 101 -12.65 -4.53 -8.56
N ASP A 102 -11.69 -4.00 -9.33
CA ASP A 102 -11.93 -3.31 -10.59
C ASP A 102 -11.93 -4.25 -11.82
N ASN A 103 -11.42 -5.48 -11.68
CA ASN A 103 -11.33 -6.44 -12.79
C ASN A 103 -12.55 -7.38 -12.83
N LYS A 104 -13.68 -6.89 -13.34
CA LYS A 104 -14.95 -7.65 -13.37
C LYS A 104 -14.86 -8.98 -14.15
N ILE A 105 -14.08 -9.02 -15.23
CA ILE A 105 -13.90 -10.23 -16.04
C ILE A 105 -13.23 -11.30 -15.18
N LEU A 106 -12.12 -10.97 -14.54
CA LEU A 106 -11.39 -11.88 -13.67
C LEU A 106 -12.24 -12.34 -12.48
N LEU A 107 -12.98 -11.42 -11.85
CA LEU A 107 -13.87 -11.75 -10.74
C LEU A 107 -15.01 -12.69 -11.12
N SER A 108 -15.46 -12.67 -12.38
CA SER A 108 -16.52 -13.56 -12.87
C SER A 108 -16.02 -14.98 -13.20
N ALA A 109 -14.73 -15.12 -13.52
CA ALA A 109 -14.13 -16.37 -13.96
C ALA A 109 -13.64 -17.27 -12.81
N ILE A 110 -13.44 -16.70 -11.62
CA ILE A 110 -12.78 -17.36 -10.50
C ILE A 110 -13.78 -17.68 -9.40
N GLN A 111 -13.78 -18.94 -8.96
CA GLN A 111 -14.59 -19.44 -7.85
C GLN A 111 -13.75 -19.65 -6.60
N VAL A 112 -14.41 -19.94 -5.47
CA VAL A 112 -13.74 -20.19 -4.18
C VAL A 112 -12.87 -21.45 -4.26
N GLU A 113 -13.32 -22.45 -5.01
CA GLU A 113 -12.66 -23.75 -5.19
C GLU A 113 -11.34 -23.62 -5.95
N ASP A 114 -11.19 -22.57 -6.77
CA ASP A 114 -9.97 -22.24 -7.51
C ASP A 114 -8.90 -21.62 -6.61
N MET A 115 -9.27 -21.17 -5.40
CA MET A 115 -8.32 -20.56 -4.48
C MET A 115 -7.48 -21.61 -3.75
N PRO A 116 -6.16 -21.44 -3.69
CA PRO A 116 -5.32 -22.28 -2.86
C PRO A 116 -5.50 -21.93 -1.39
N GLU A 117 -5.45 -22.93 -0.53
CA GLU A 117 -5.19 -22.73 0.90
C GLU A 117 -3.70 -22.43 1.09
N SER A 118 -3.36 -21.65 2.12
CA SER A 118 -1.95 -21.37 2.42
C SER A 118 -1.65 -21.12 3.89
N PHE A 119 -0.37 -21.22 4.26
CA PHE A 119 0.14 -20.65 5.51
C PHE A 119 0.94 -19.40 5.19
N LYS A 120 0.46 -18.27 5.72
CA LYS A 120 1.10 -16.97 5.60
C LYS A 120 1.78 -16.60 6.91
N GLY A 121 2.86 -15.85 6.85
CA GLY A 121 3.51 -15.42 8.07
C GLY A 121 4.74 -14.56 7.85
N ARG A 122 5.32 -14.14 8.96
CA ARG A 122 6.45 -13.19 9.01
C ARG A 122 7.65 -13.84 9.65
N LEU A 123 8.82 -13.41 9.21
CA LEU A 123 10.12 -13.82 9.73
C LEU A 123 10.72 -12.65 10.49
N TYR A 124 11.40 -12.93 11.60
CA TYR A 124 12.11 -11.87 12.32
C TYR A 124 13.22 -11.24 11.49
N ARG A 125 13.83 -12.02 10.60
CA ARG A 125 14.99 -11.60 9.83
C ARG A 125 14.86 -12.00 8.37
N ARG A 126 15.32 -11.12 7.49
CA ARG A 126 15.45 -11.34 6.06
C ARG A 126 16.39 -12.50 5.73
N ALA A 127 17.46 -12.67 6.51
CA ALA A 127 18.39 -13.79 6.35
C ALA A 127 17.73 -15.17 6.49
N ASP A 128 16.55 -15.22 7.11
CA ASP A 128 15.79 -16.47 7.32
C ASP A 128 14.89 -16.86 6.14
N ILE A 129 14.77 -16.01 5.12
CA ILE A 129 13.96 -16.26 3.92
C ILE A 129 14.41 -17.52 3.17
N VAL A 130 15.71 -17.62 2.83
CA VAL A 130 16.24 -18.77 2.10
C VAL A 130 16.05 -20.07 2.89
N PRO A 131 16.40 -20.14 4.20
CA PRO A 131 16.11 -21.32 5.02
C PRO A 131 14.63 -21.74 5.05
N ILE A 132 13.69 -20.79 5.14
CA ILE A 132 12.25 -21.08 5.13
C ILE A 132 11.86 -21.70 3.80
N ARG A 133 12.19 -21.03 2.69
CA ARG A 133 11.90 -21.51 1.35
C ARG A 133 12.43 -22.93 1.12
N SER A 134 13.73 -23.14 1.37
CA SER A 134 14.37 -24.45 1.20
C SER A 134 13.80 -25.57 2.08
N THR A 135 13.26 -25.24 3.25
CA THR A 135 12.64 -26.22 4.14
C THR A 135 11.28 -26.68 3.60
N PHE A 136 10.42 -25.74 3.21
CA PHE A 136 9.02 -26.03 2.90
C PHE A 136 8.78 -26.45 1.45
N GLU A 137 9.59 -26.00 0.48
CA GLU A 137 9.45 -26.40 -0.94
C GLU A 137 9.52 -27.92 -1.14
N LYS A 138 10.20 -28.64 -0.25
CA LYS A 138 10.39 -30.09 -0.32
C LYS A 138 9.36 -30.88 0.49
N MET A 139 8.51 -30.21 1.26
CA MET A 139 7.54 -30.89 2.12
C MET A 139 6.36 -31.41 1.31
N ALA A 140 5.98 -32.66 1.58
CA ALA A 140 4.79 -33.25 0.99
C ALA A 140 3.54 -32.44 1.38
N GLY A 141 2.72 -32.07 0.39
CA GLY A 141 1.55 -31.24 0.59
C GLY A 141 1.78 -29.74 0.40
N VAL A 142 3.02 -29.29 0.12
CA VAL A 142 3.32 -27.92 -0.30
C VAL A 142 3.38 -27.85 -1.82
N SER A 143 2.66 -26.88 -2.41
CA SER A 143 2.75 -26.59 -3.83
C SER A 143 3.88 -25.59 -4.09
N ASN A 144 3.73 -24.36 -3.61
CA ASN A 144 4.68 -23.28 -3.83
C ASN A 144 5.02 -22.58 -2.52
N VAL A 145 6.24 -22.05 -2.44
CA VAL A 145 6.67 -21.19 -1.33
C VAL A 145 7.07 -19.84 -1.91
N PHE A 146 6.26 -18.83 -1.66
CA PHE A 146 6.61 -17.46 -1.97
C PHE A 146 7.21 -16.81 -0.73
N THR A 147 8.25 -16.02 -0.94
CA THR A 147 8.92 -15.29 0.12
C THR A 147 9.31 -13.92 -0.39
N LEU A 148 9.10 -12.90 0.44
CA LEU A 148 9.37 -11.51 0.11
C LEU A 148 10.09 -10.86 1.30
N GLY A 149 10.86 -9.82 1.03
CA GLY A 149 11.42 -8.96 2.06
C GLY A 149 10.34 -8.09 2.71
N GLY A 150 10.59 -7.54 3.90
CA GLY A 150 9.65 -6.63 4.56
C GLY A 150 9.27 -5.39 3.72
N SER A 151 8.08 -4.84 3.98
CA SER A 151 7.56 -3.63 3.31
C SER A 151 8.20 -2.38 3.89
N PHE A 152 8.87 -1.59 3.05
CA PHE A 152 9.59 -0.38 3.48
C PHE A 152 8.65 0.69 4.04
N TRP A 153 7.52 0.93 3.38
CA TRP A 153 6.57 1.99 3.73
C TRP A 153 5.66 1.63 4.91
N LYS A 154 5.60 0.35 5.31
CA LYS A 154 4.81 -0.08 6.48
C LYS A 154 5.17 0.72 7.72
N GLY A 155 4.16 1.39 8.30
CA GLY A 155 4.29 2.24 9.49
C GLY A 155 4.92 3.62 9.23
N LYS A 156 5.36 3.92 8.01
CA LYS A 156 5.89 5.24 7.62
C LYS A 156 4.84 6.09 6.91
N ALA A 157 3.94 5.45 6.18
CA ALA A 157 2.80 6.04 5.50
C ALA A 157 1.61 5.07 5.55
N ASP A 158 0.42 5.61 5.31
CA ASP A 158 -0.84 4.87 5.38
C ASP A 158 -1.50 4.74 3.99
N VAL A 159 -1.26 5.69 3.08
CA VAL A 159 -1.75 5.65 1.69
C VAL A 159 -0.59 5.82 0.70
N GLU A 160 -0.58 5.00 -0.34
CA GLU A 160 0.23 5.17 -1.55
C GLU A 160 -0.66 5.69 -2.67
N ILE A 161 -0.20 6.73 -3.36
CA ILE A 161 -0.80 7.31 -4.55
C ILE A 161 0.22 7.15 -5.67
N ALA A 162 0.09 6.09 -6.47
CA ALA A 162 0.96 5.85 -7.60
C ALA A 162 0.55 6.78 -8.75
N LEU A 163 1.54 7.49 -9.28
CA LEU A 163 1.36 8.35 -10.43
C LEU A 163 1.36 7.51 -11.71
N CYS A 164 0.77 8.06 -12.77
CA CYS A 164 0.86 7.47 -14.10
C CYS A 164 2.33 7.21 -14.43
N GLY A 165 2.61 6.01 -14.96
CA GLY A 165 3.94 5.60 -15.40
C GLY A 165 4.15 5.74 -16.91
N PRO A 166 5.37 5.48 -17.42
CA PRO A 166 5.64 5.45 -18.85
C PRO A 166 4.75 4.44 -19.57
N ALA A 167 4.17 4.84 -20.72
CA ALA A 167 3.28 4.01 -21.54
C ALA A 167 2.01 3.47 -20.85
N GLU A 168 1.59 4.06 -19.72
CA GLU A 168 0.32 3.72 -19.08
C GLU A 168 -0.84 4.46 -19.76
N ALA A 169 -1.68 3.72 -20.48
CA ALA A 169 -2.78 4.26 -21.29
C ALA A 169 -4.17 3.99 -20.70
N SER A 170 -4.26 3.65 -19.41
CA SER A 170 -5.53 3.27 -18.78
C SER A 170 -6.01 4.28 -17.75
N GLY A 171 -7.33 4.44 -17.66
CA GLY A 171 -8.00 5.23 -16.62
C GLY A 171 -7.76 6.72 -16.78
N THR A 172 -7.25 7.35 -15.73
CA THR A 172 -6.87 8.77 -15.62
C THR A 172 -5.51 9.08 -16.25
N CYS A 173 -4.81 8.06 -16.74
CA CYS A 173 -3.55 8.17 -17.48
C CYS A 173 -3.88 8.25 -18.97
N ASP A 174 -4.03 9.47 -19.47
CA ASP A 174 -4.44 9.79 -20.85
C ASP A 174 -3.35 9.47 -21.91
N GLY A 175 -2.58 8.40 -21.72
CA GLY A 175 -1.50 7.97 -22.61
C GLY A 175 -0.24 8.84 -22.56
N HIS A 176 -0.11 9.69 -21.53
CA HIS A 176 1.10 10.47 -21.28
C HIS A 176 2.21 9.60 -20.68
N ASP A 177 3.47 9.95 -20.99
CA ASP A 177 4.68 9.36 -20.38
C ASP A 177 4.86 9.86 -18.94
N GLY A 178 3.93 9.46 -18.08
CA GLY A 178 3.88 9.80 -16.68
C GLY A 178 2.97 10.98 -16.32
N ALA A 179 2.85 11.28 -15.03
CA ALA A 179 2.10 12.43 -14.53
C ALA A 179 2.82 13.74 -14.88
N ALA A 180 2.10 14.67 -15.50
CA ALA A 180 2.67 15.96 -15.88
C ALA A 180 2.96 16.84 -14.64
N PRO A 181 3.83 17.86 -14.74
CA PRO A 181 4.14 18.74 -13.62
C PRO A 181 2.90 19.40 -12.99
N TRP A 182 1.94 19.81 -13.81
CA TRP A 182 0.68 20.39 -13.32
C TRP A 182 -0.24 19.37 -12.62
N ASP A 183 -0.11 18.07 -12.94
CA ASP A 183 -0.88 17.02 -12.25
C ASP A 183 -0.37 16.91 -10.82
N LYS A 184 0.96 16.88 -10.66
CA LYS A 184 1.64 16.86 -9.36
C LYS A 184 1.26 18.07 -8.51
N GLU A 185 1.31 19.28 -9.08
CA GLU A 185 0.88 20.51 -8.38
C GLU A 185 -0.57 20.44 -7.88
N ARG A 186 -1.50 19.93 -8.70
CA ARG A 186 -2.90 19.78 -8.29
C ARG A 186 -3.09 18.71 -7.23
N ILE A 187 -2.36 17.59 -7.32
CA ILE A 187 -2.39 16.53 -6.31
C ILE A 187 -1.88 17.08 -4.97
N GLU A 188 -0.72 17.76 -4.96
CA GLU A 188 -0.16 18.37 -3.75
C GLU A 188 -1.10 19.44 -3.16
N ALA A 189 -1.64 20.32 -3.99
CA ALA A 189 -2.62 21.31 -3.55
C ALA A 189 -3.86 20.64 -2.94
N ARG A 190 -4.34 19.53 -3.54
CA ARG A 190 -5.47 18.77 -2.99
C ARG A 190 -5.12 18.15 -1.64
N LEU A 191 -3.96 17.48 -1.53
CA LEU A 191 -3.47 16.88 -0.28
C LEU A 191 -3.37 17.90 0.85
N GLY A 192 -2.94 19.14 0.56
CA GLY A 192 -2.90 20.23 1.54
C GLY A 192 -4.27 20.73 2.02
N THR A 193 -5.37 20.32 1.36
CA THR A 193 -6.74 20.65 1.79
C THR A 193 -7.47 19.52 2.49
N VAL A 194 -6.92 18.30 2.48
CA VAL A 194 -7.54 17.14 3.14
C VAL A 194 -7.19 17.19 4.62
N GLU A 195 -8.22 17.23 5.46
CA GLU A 195 -8.07 17.15 6.92
C GLU A 195 -7.46 15.81 7.32
N GLY A 196 -6.61 15.80 8.34
CA GLY A 196 -5.97 14.58 8.84
C GLY A 196 -4.71 14.16 8.08
N VAL A 197 -4.30 14.85 7.00
CA VAL A 197 -2.99 14.62 6.38
C VAL A 197 -1.87 15.23 7.26
N GLU A 198 -0.98 14.38 7.77
CA GLU A 198 0.15 14.80 8.61
C GLU A 198 1.44 15.03 7.83
N LYS A 199 1.76 14.10 6.92
CA LYS A 199 3.00 14.14 6.12
C LYS A 199 2.74 13.60 4.73
N VAL A 200 3.40 14.21 3.75
CA VAL A 200 3.45 13.73 2.38
C VAL A 200 4.91 13.48 2.01
N TYR A 201 5.19 12.28 1.52
CA TYR A 201 6.47 11.92 0.94
C TYR A 201 6.32 11.78 -0.57
N PHE A 202 7.33 12.17 -1.32
CA PHE A 202 7.44 11.88 -2.75
C PHE A 202 8.50 10.82 -2.96
N GLU A 203 8.12 9.69 -3.53
CA GLU A 203 9.00 8.61 -3.97
C GLU A 203 9.26 8.76 -5.47
N ASP A 204 10.51 9.00 -5.83
CA ASP A 204 10.96 8.96 -7.22
C ASP A 204 11.19 7.51 -7.70
N SER A 205 11.40 7.35 -9.01
CA SER A 205 11.60 6.05 -9.64
C SER A 205 12.84 5.32 -9.13
N GLU A 206 13.91 6.03 -8.77
CA GLU A 206 15.14 5.42 -8.22
C GLU A 206 14.89 4.81 -6.84
N HIS A 207 14.20 5.54 -5.95
CA HIS A 207 13.83 5.03 -4.64
C HIS A 207 12.81 3.89 -4.75
N ALA A 208 11.81 4.01 -5.63
CA ALA A 208 10.85 2.94 -5.92
C ALA A 208 11.57 1.65 -6.39
N ALA A 209 12.54 1.78 -7.29
CA ALA A 209 13.36 0.66 -7.76
C ALA A 209 14.18 0.01 -6.64
N LYS A 210 14.66 0.81 -5.66
CA LYS A 210 15.34 0.32 -4.47
C LYS A 210 14.38 -0.43 -3.54
N VAL A 211 13.19 0.11 -3.29
CA VAL A 211 12.14 -0.56 -2.50
C VAL A 211 11.72 -1.87 -3.16
N PHE A 212 11.48 -1.87 -4.47
CA PHE A 212 11.22 -3.08 -5.25
C PHE A 212 12.33 -4.10 -5.08
N SER A 213 13.58 -3.67 -5.25
CA SER A 213 14.73 -4.58 -5.16
C SER A 213 14.85 -5.19 -3.76
N PHE A 214 14.53 -4.39 -2.74
CA PHE A 214 14.52 -4.82 -1.36
C PHE A 214 13.40 -5.85 -1.11
N TRP A 215 12.21 -5.63 -1.64
CA TRP A 215 11.04 -6.48 -1.45
C TRP A 215 11.16 -7.81 -2.22
N TRP A 216 11.55 -7.75 -3.50
CA TRP A 216 11.71 -8.93 -4.35
C TRP A 216 13.04 -9.66 -4.20
N MET A 217 13.98 -9.11 -3.43
CA MET A 217 15.34 -9.67 -3.25
C MET A 217 16.09 -9.88 -4.57
N ARG A 218 15.84 -9.04 -5.57
CA ARG A 218 16.52 -9.02 -6.87
C ARG A 218 16.75 -7.59 -7.30
N LYS A 219 17.74 -7.32 -8.13
CA LYS A 219 17.94 -5.96 -8.67
C LYS A 219 16.82 -5.60 -9.65
N ALA A 220 16.33 -4.38 -9.57
CA ALA A 220 15.58 -3.75 -10.65
C ALA A 220 16.46 -3.71 -11.92
N SER A 221 15.91 -4.15 -13.05
CA SER A 221 16.61 -4.13 -14.34
C SER A 221 16.62 -2.75 -14.97
N ASP A 222 15.53 -1.99 -14.78
CA ASP A 222 15.37 -0.62 -15.24
C ASP A 222 14.76 0.22 -14.11
N PRO A 223 15.58 0.99 -13.37
CA PRO A 223 15.09 1.85 -12.31
C PRO A 223 14.14 2.96 -12.79
N GLN A 224 14.26 3.41 -14.04
CA GLN A 224 13.43 4.50 -14.57
C GLN A 224 12.03 4.03 -14.98
N GLY A 225 11.85 2.72 -15.18
CA GLY A 225 10.56 2.12 -15.50
C GLY A 225 9.57 2.01 -14.33
N PHE A 226 9.93 2.50 -13.14
CA PHE A 226 9.03 2.53 -11.99
C PHE A 226 8.23 3.81 -11.93
N SER A 227 6.92 3.71 -11.69
CA SER A 227 6.08 4.86 -11.39
C SER A 227 6.57 5.58 -10.14
N GLU A 228 6.55 6.91 -10.20
CA GLU A 228 6.69 7.76 -9.03
C GLU A 228 5.40 7.69 -8.18
N SER A 229 5.52 7.95 -6.88
CA SER A 229 4.38 7.84 -5.96
C SER A 229 4.41 8.91 -4.87
N TYR A 230 3.25 9.37 -4.43
CA TYR A 230 3.12 10.02 -3.13
C TYR A 230 2.78 9.01 -2.05
N TYR A 231 3.45 9.09 -0.91
CA TYR A 231 3.11 8.34 0.29
C TYR A 231 2.60 9.29 1.37
N VAL A 232 1.41 9.05 1.86
CA VAL A 232 0.72 9.95 2.78
C VAL A 232 0.59 9.30 4.15
N LYS A 233 1.07 9.99 5.18
CA LYS A 233 0.82 9.67 6.59
C LYS A 233 -0.41 10.44 7.05
N LEU A 234 -1.36 9.73 7.62
CA LEU A 234 -2.59 10.26 8.20
C LEU A 234 -2.49 10.27 9.72
N ALA A 235 -3.19 11.22 10.34
CA ALA A 235 -3.37 11.30 11.77
C ALA A 235 -4.19 10.09 12.28
N ASP A 236 -5.22 9.71 11.53
CA ASP A 236 -5.95 8.45 11.70
C ASP A 236 -5.85 7.62 10.41
N PRO A 237 -5.16 6.45 10.43
CA PRO A 237 -5.15 5.53 9.29
C PRO A 237 -6.55 5.05 8.85
N GLY A 238 -7.57 5.16 9.72
CA GLY A 238 -8.97 4.87 9.39
C GLY A 238 -9.54 5.77 8.29
N ASP A 239 -8.97 6.96 8.09
CA ASP A 239 -9.40 7.92 7.07
C ASP A 239 -8.83 7.63 5.67
N ALA A 240 -8.02 6.57 5.53
CA ALA A 240 -7.33 6.26 4.28
C ALA A 240 -8.27 6.13 3.08
N GLN A 241 -9.45 5.51 3.26
CA GLN A 241 -10.39 5.34 2.15
C GLN A 241 -10.95 6.67 1.65
N VAL A 242 -11.19 7.64 2.55
CA VAL A 242 -11.68 8.98 2.20
C VAL A 242 -10.63 9.71 1.35
N LEU A 243 -9.36 9.62 1.75
CA LEU A 243 -8.26 10.17 0.96
C LEU A 243 -8.15 9.47 -0.40
N ILE A 244 -8.15 8.14 -0.43
CA ILE A 244 -8.07 7.34 -1.66
C ILE A 244 -9.19 7.74 -2.64
N ASP A 245 -10.44 7.79 -2.18
CA ASP A 245 -11.58 8.14 -3.02
C ASP A 245 -11.48 9.57 -3.56
N THR A 246 -10.87 10.47 -2.79
CA THR A 246 -10.63 11.85 -3.18
C THR A 246 -9.61 11.99 -4.31
N VAL A 247 -8.53 11.20 -4.28
CA VAL A 247 -7.38 11.38 -5.18
C VAL A 247 -7.38 10.42 -6.37
N LYS A 248 -8.00 9.25 -6.26
CA LYS A 248 -7.97 8.21 -7.32
C LYS A 248 -8.58 8.64 -8.66
N VAL A 249 -9.43 9.66 -8.63
CA VAL A 249 -10.11 10.21 -9.82
C VAL A 249 -9.36 11.40 -10.43
N MET A 250 -8.24 11.81 -9.84
CA MET A 250 -7.46 12.94 -10.32
C MET A 250 -6.61 12.52 -11.53
N SER A 251 -6.52 13.41 -12.52
CA SER A 251 -5.59 13.25 -13.64
C SER A 251 -4.15 13.10 -13.13
N GLY A 252 -3.40 12.17 -13.71
CA GLY A 252 -2.04 11.82 -13.31
C GLY A 252 -1.93 10.77 -12.20
N VAL A 253 -3.05 10.31 -11.60
CA VAL A 253 -3.05 9.24 -10.57
C VAL A 253 -3.42 7.89 -11.19
N SER A 254 -2.46 6.98 -11.33
CA SER A 254 -2.69 5.61 -11.80
C SER A 254 -3.52 4.79 -10.80
N SER A 255 -3.12 4.83 -9.52
CA SER A 255 -3.83 4.11 -8.46
C SER A 255 -3.61 4.76 -7.11
N ALA A 256 -4.54 4.51 -6.18
CA ALA A 256 -4.38 4.89 -4.78
C ALA A 256 -4.85 3.74 -3.89
N ARG A 257 -4.04 3.38 -2.88
CA ARG A 257 -4.27 2.22 -2.01
C ARG A 257 -3.66 2.43 -0.63
N THR A 258 -4.14 1.68 0.36
CA THR A 258 -3.51 1.69 1.68
C THR A 258 -2.16 0.98 1.66
N VAL A 259 -1.18 1.54 2.35
CA VAL A 259 0.15 0.93 2.50
C VAL A 259 0.07 -0.32 3.36
N GLY A 260 0.70 -1.40 2.88
CA GLY A 260 0.78 -2.66 3.64
C GLY A 260 -0.41 -3.58 3.45
N GLU A 261 -1.36 -3.25 2.56
CA GLU A 261 -2.21 -4.25 1.95
C GLU A 261 -1.36 -5.20 1.10
N GLY A 262 -1.61 -6.52 1.22
CA GLY A 262 -0.91 -7.53 0.41
C GLY A 262 0.08 -8.43 1.16
N TRP A 263 0.02 -8.50 2.49
CA TRP A 263 0.48 -9.67 3.26
C TRP A 263 -0.67 -10.68 3.46
#